data_AF-A0A4Q3EL42-F1
#
_entry.id   AF-A0A4Q3EL42-F1
#
_cell.length_a   1.000
_cell.length_b   1.000
_cell.length_c   1.000
_cell.angle_alpha   90.00
_cell.angle_beta   90.00
_cell.angle_gamma   90.00
#
_symmetry.space_group_name_H-M   'P 1'
#
loop_
_entity.id
_entity.type
_entity.pdbx_description
1 polymer ?
#
loop_
_entity_poly.entity_id
_entity_poly.type
_entity_poly.pdbx_seq_one_letter_code
_entity_poly.pdbx_strand_id
1 'polypeptide(L)'
;MEKVFTVPQDVEKMLIRVDNENNGTTGKVWIDDLRLHPENAKMTSFTYEPLIGMLSQADINNQYSFYEYDGLGRLVLIRDKDKNILKKICYNYFGQPETCPLVASTQWQATGLTRCQPCPANSAYTSNVQERQEKDNNPASPTYNTYRWVSNGVNSSCIPAADWQNTTTAVRCKLVSGVNNGEREREQRDMNPCSPTYNQTRWVYFDTNTTACPPYVCSSGNCSGNDKKCVNNVCETGILICVASVKISKTTWQCTWRYCFSDGSVSTYSNTTTSATDCLVLSCH
;
A
#
# COMPACT_ATOMS: atom_id res chain seq x y z
N MET A 1 37.43 32.30 19.95
CA MET A 1 38.30 32.86 21.00
C MET A 1 39.62 33.18 20.31
N GLU A 2 40.10 34.42 20.41
CA GLU A 2 41.39 34.82 19.85
C GLU A 2 42.39 34.98 21.01
N LYS A 3 43.62 34.52 20.83
CA LYS A 3 44.66 34.61 21.86
C LYS A 3 46.01 34.87 21.20
N VAL A 4 46.66 35.94 21.66
CA VAL A 4 48.00 36.35 21.22
C VAL A 4 49.03 35.78 22.19
N PHE A 5 50.14 35.28 21.66
CA PHE A 5 51.26 34.75 22.44
C PHE A 5 52.57 35.33 21.91
N THR A 6 53.38 35.89 22.80
CA THR A 6 54.74 36.35 22.46
C THR A 6 55.69 35.17 22.44
N VAL A 7 56.40 35.00 21.32
CA VAL A 7 57.43 33.95 21.17
C VAL A 7 58.80 34.56 21.47
N PRO A 8 59.58 34.02 22.43
CA PRO A 8 60.95 34.46 22.68
C PRO A 8 61.85 34.32 21.45
N GLN A 9 62.87 35.18 21.35
CA GLN A 9 63.69 35.35 20.15
C GLN A 9 64.52 34.10 19.76
N ASP A 10 64.80 33.22 20.72
CA ASP A 10 65.66 32.03 20.54
C ASP A 10 64.87 30.72 20.39
N VAL A 11 63.58 30.78 20.07
CA VAL A 11 62.74 29.58 19.90
C VAL A 11 62.83 29.02 18.49
N GLU A 12 63.40 27.82 18.36
CA GLU A 12 63.51 27.10 17.07
C GLU A 12 62.28 26.23 16.75
N LYS A 13 61.42 25.95 17.74
CA LYS A 13 60.26 25.08 17.58
C LYS A 13 59.07 25.55 18.40
N MET A 14 57.91 25.65 17.76
CA MET A 14 56.62 25.83 18.41
C MET A 14 55.81 24.53 18.31
N LEU A 15 55.21 24.10 19.41
CA LEU A 15 54.31 22.95 19.44
C LEU A 15 52.94 23.41 19.94
N ILE A 16 51.91 23.19 19.12
CA ILE A 16 50.52 23.50 19.47
C ILE A 16 49.81 22.17 19.72
N ARG A 17 49.20 22.05 20.89
CA ARG A 17 48.39 20.89 21.28
C ARG A 17 46.97 21.37 21.51
N VAL A 18 46.01 20.71 20.88
CA VAL A 18 44.57 20.99 21.07
C VAL A 18 43.93 19.74 21.64
N ASP A 19 43.55 19.81 22.91
CA ASP A 19 42.94 18.69 23.63
C ASP A 19 41.54 19.07 24.13
N ASN A 20 40.67 18.07 24.21
CA ASN A 20 39.46 18.16 25.00
C ASN A 20 39.76 17.65 26.42
N GLU A 21 40.14 18.54 27.34
CA GLU A 21 40.36 18.18 28.75
C GLU A 21 39.00 17.95 29.45
N ASN A 22 38.59 16.68 29.50
CA ASN A 22 37.39 16.27 30.20
C ASN A 22 37.62 16.29 31.72
N ASN A 23 37.13 17.33 32.40
CA ASN A 23 37.07 17.40 33.86
C ASN A 23 35.92 16.52 34.41
N GLY A 24 35.84 15.25 33.98
CA GLY A 24 34.86 14.25 34.43
C GLY A 24 33.58 14.10 33.61
N THR A 25 33.33 14.92 32.58
CA THR A 25 32.12 14.83 31.75
C THR A 25 32.46 14.35 30.33
N THR A 26 31.87 13.23 29.89
CA THR A 26 32.07 12.70 28.53
C THR A 26 31.28 13.51 27.51
N GLY A 27 31.92 14.53 26.92
CA GLY A 27 31.40 15.27 25.76
C GLY A 27 32.31 15.09 24.54
N LYS A 28 31.72 14.94 23.34
CA LYS A 28 32.47 15.05 22.08
C LYS A 28 32.62 16.52 21.74
N VAL A 29 33.86 17.00 21.59
CA VAL A 29 34.16 18.34 21.09
C VAL A 29 34.66 18.21 19.66
N TRP A 30 34.02 18.94 18.75
CA TRP A 30 34.43 19.01 17.35
C TRP A 30 35.14 20.35 17.14
N ILE A 31 36.35 20.29 16.60
CA ILE A 31 37.10 21.47 16.17
C ILE A 31 36.83 21.61 14.68
N ASP A 32 36.23 22.74 14.30
CA ASP A 32 35.94 23.04 12.90
C ASP A 32 37.16 23.71 12.25
N ASP A 33 37.55 24.89 12.76
CA ASP A 33 38.66 25.70 12.22
C ASP A 33 39.71 26.09 13.28
N LEU A 34 40.99 26.03 12.88
CA LEU A 34 42.15 26.56 13.64
C LEU A 34 42.99 27.47 12.74
N ARG A 35 43.22 28.71 13.17
CA ARG A 35 44.08 29.68 12.46
C ARG A 35 45.28 30.07 13.32
N LEU A 36 46.46 30.05 12.71
CA LEU A 36 47.70 30.48 13.30
C LEU A 36 48.44 31.40 12.32
N HIS A 37 48.74 32.62 12.75
CA HIS A 37 49.53 33.57 11.99
C HIS A 37 50.32 34.50 12.95
N PRO A 38 51.40 35.14 12.48
CA PRO A 38 52.07 36.20 13.24
C PRO A 38 51.12 37.34 13.65
N GLU A 39 51.39 38.03 14.75
CA GLU A 39 50.53 39.08 15.33
C GLU A 39 50.15 40.18 14.32
N ASN A 40 51.13 40.64 13.54
CA ASN A 40 50.91 41.69 12.53
C ASN A 40 50.57 41.13 11.13
N ALA A 41 50.43 39.81 10.99
CA ALA A 41 50.04 39.20 9.74
C ALA A 41 48.52 39.21 9.58
N LYS A 42 48.07 39.41 8.34
CA LYS A 42 46.65 39.31 7.97
C LYS A 42 46.44 37.98 7.29
N MET A 43 45.45 37.20 7.73
CA MET A 43 45.10 35.93 7.09
C MET A 43 43.71 36.04 6.48
N THR A 44 43.58 35.65 5.21
CA THR A 44 42.31 35.41 4.53
C THR A 44 42.32 34.00 4.00
N SER A 45 41.20 33.28 4.15
CA SER A 45 41.05 31.90 3.70
C SER A 45 40.01 31.84 2.61
N PHE A 46 40.27 31.02 1.59
CA PHE A 46 39.38 30.83 0.46
C PHE A 46 39.23 29.34 0.19
N THR A 47 38.00 28.89 -0.04
CA THR A 47 37.72 27.54 -0.53
C THR A 47 37.25 27.63 -1.96
N TYR A 48 37.73 26.72 -2.81
CA TYR A 48 37.38 26.69 -4.23
C TYR A 48 36.82 25.34 -4.62
N GLU A 49 35.88 25.36 -5.56
CA GLU A 49 35.46 24.19 -6.30
C GLU A 49 36.07 24.25 -7.71
N PRO A 50 36.84 23.23 -8.12
CA PRO A 50 37.47 23.21 -9.44
C PRO A 50 36.45 23.44 -10.55
N LEU A 51 36.80 24.30 -11.51
CA LEU A 51 35.99 24.67 -12.69
C LEU A 51 34.70 25.47 -12.39
N ILE A 52 34.37 25.74 -11.13
CA ILE A 52 33.20 26.55 -10.76
C ILE A 52 33.65 27.92 -10.23
N GLY A 53 34.41 27.95 -9.14
CA GLY A 53 34.84 29.20 -8.52
C GLY A 53 35.08 29.10 -7.01
N MET A 54 35.10 30.24 -6.35
CA MET A 54 35.28 30.36 -4.90
C MET A 54 33.96 30.04 -4.21
N LEU A 55 33.91 29.08 -3.30
CA LEU A 55 32.69 28.71 -2.56
C LEU A 55 32.53 29.49 -1.25
N SER A 56 33.64 29.77 -0.59
CA SER A 56 33.64 30.56 0.63
C SER A 56 34.91 31.37 0.77
N GLN A 57 34.77 32.51 1.45
CA GLN A 57 35.87 33.35 1.90
C GLN A 57 35.68 33.61 3.38
N ALA A 58 36.75 33.51 4.15
CA ALA A 58 36.82 34.12 5.46
C ALA A 58 37.77 35.30 5.42
N ASP A 59 37.27 36.48 5.80
CA ASP A 59 38.05 37.70 5.84
C ASP A 59 38.99 37.76 7.05
N ILE A 60 39.70 38.89 7.20
CA ILE A 60 40.61 39.14 8.31
C ILE A 60 39.92 39.15 9.68
N ASN A 61 38.64 39.52 9.73
CA ASN A 61 37.83 39.57 10.95
C ASN A 61 37.13 38.23 11.23
N ASN A 62 37.50 37.17 10.52
CA ASN A 62 36.89 35.86 10.56
C ASN A 62 35.38 35.88 10.22
N GLN A 63 34.96 36.82 9.37
CA GLN A 63 33.62 36.83 8.81
C GLN A 63 33.58 35.98 7.54
N TYR A 64 32.66 35.03 7.52
CA TYR A 64 32.48 34.11 6.41
C TYR A 64 31.48 34.68 5.40
N SER A 65 31.89 34.67 4.14
CA SER A 65 31.03 34.90 2.98
C SER A 65 30.95 33.61 2.17
N PHE A 66 29.75 33.25 1.73
CA PHE A 66 29.50 32.11 0.84
C PHE A 66 29.06 32.58 -0.54
N TYR A 67 29.50 31.89 -1.56
CA TYR A 67 29.26 32.24 -2.96
C TYR A 67 28.56 31.08 -3.65
N GLU A 68 27.46 31.37 -4.34
CA GLU A 68 26.69 30.37 -5.08
C GLU A 68 26.67 30.74 -6.57
N TYR A 69 26.79 29.71 -7.40
CA TYR A 69 26.85 29.83 -8.85
C TYR A 69 25.62 29.18 -9.50
N ASP A 70 25.22 29.66 -10.67
CA ASP A 70 24.22 28.97 -11.49
C ASP A 70 24.81 27.77 -12.24
N GLY A 71 23.97 27.02 -12.96
CA GLY A 71 24.40 25.86 -13.75
C GLY A 71 25.33 26.19 -14.92
N LEU A 72 25.60 27.48 -15.19
CA LEU A 72 26.58 27.95 -16.18
C LEU A 72 27.89 28.45 -15.53
N GLY A 73 28.04 28.31 -14.21
CA GLY A 73 29.23 28.74 -13.48
C GLY A 73 29.30 30.25 -13.23
N ARG A 74 28.18 30.98 -13.31
CA ARG A 74 28.15 32.43 -13.07
C ARG A 74 27.70 32.70 -11.64
N LEU A 75 28.34 33.66 -10.96
CA LEU A 75 28.04 34.00 -9.57
C LEU A 75 26.63 34.59 -9.44
N VAL A 76 25.73 33.96 -8.71
CA VAL A 76 24.35 34.43 -8.55
C VAL A 76 24.02 34.94 -7.16
N LEU A 77 24.70 34.45 -6.11
CA LEU A 77 24.44 34.87 -4.73
C LEU A 77 25.73 34.97 -3.91
N ILE A 78 25.75 35.94 -2.99
CA ILE A 78 26.72 36.06 -1.92
C ILE A 78 25.94 36.13 -0.61
N ARG A 79 26.33 35.32 0.38
CA ARG A 79 25.67 35.24 1.70
C ARG A 79 26.64 35.41 2.84
N ASP A 80 26.14 35.83 3.99
CA ASP A 80 26.90 35.86 5.24
C ASP A 80 26.92 34.48 5.94
N LYS A 81 27.58 34.44 7.11
CA LYS A 81 27.66 33.25 7.97
C LYS A 81 26.29 32.69 8.39
N ASP A 82 25.28 33.55 8.50
CA ASP A 82 23.92 33.21 8.94
C ASP A 82 22.99 32.91 7.75
N LYS A 83 23.57 32.80 6.53
CA LYS A 83 22.89 32.55 5.25
C LYS A 83 21.97 33.68 4.77
N ASN A 84 22.07 34.86 5.35
CA ASN A 84 21.40 36.04 4.82
C ASN A 84 22.03 36.44 3.48
N ILE A 85 21.20 36.90 2.54
CA ILE A 85 21.67 37.31 1.21
C ILE A 85 22.31 38.69 1.32
N LEU A 86 23.63 38.77 1.11
CA LEU A 86 24.38 40.02 1.03
C LEU A 86 24.30 40.63 -0.37
N LYS A 87 24.37 39.78 -1.41
CA LYS A 87 24.30 40.22 -2.81
C LYS A 87 23.61 39.18 -3.67
N LYS A 88 22.83 39.64 -4.65
CA LYS A 88 22.28 38.83 -5.73
C LYS A 88 22.68 39.42 -7.07
N ILE A 89 23.04 38.57 -8.01
CA ILE A 89 23.44 38.95 -9.36
C ILE A 89 22.52 38.20 -10.33
N CYS A 90 22.00 38.92 -11.31
CA CYS A 90 21.19 38.38 -12.39
C CYS A 90 21.88 38.71 -13.73
N TYR A 91 21.63 37.89 -14.74
CA TYR A 91 22.35 37.91 -16.00
C TYR A 91 21.39 37.76 -17.18
N ASN A 92 21.29 38.79 -18.00
CA ASN A 92 20.51 38.81 -19.23
C ASN A 92 21.34 39.05 -20.47
N TYR A 93 20.77 38.62 -21.60
CA TYR A 93 21.25 39.05 -22.91
C TYR A 93 20.77 40.47 -23.21
N PHE A 94 21.61 41.20 -23.94
CA PHE A 94 21.31 42.57 -24.38
C PHE A 94 19.93 42.64 -25.06
N GLY A 95 19.07 43.53 -24.56
CA GLY A 95 17.72 43.75 -25.09
C GLY A 95 16.60 42.91 -24.45
N GLN A 96 16.91 41.99 -23.52
CA GLN A 96 15.87 41.27 -22.77
C GLN A 96 15.51 41.99 -21.46
N PRO A 97 14.22 42.18 -21.15
CA PRO A 97 13.81 42.65 -19.83
C PRO A 97 14.14 41.57 -18.80
N GLU A 98 15.04 41.87 -17.87
CA GLU A 98 15.33 40.96 -16.77
C GLU A 98 14.58 41.39 -15.52
N THR A 99 13.80 40.46 -14.98
CA THR A 99 13.39 40.57 -13.59
C THR A 99 14.51 39.96 -12.76
N CYS A 100 15.16 40.78 -11.94
CA CYS A 100 16.09 40.32 -10.91
C CYS A 100 15.39 40.34 -9.55
N PRO A 101 14.33 39.53 -9.34
CA PRO A 101 13.57 39.63 -8.11
C PRO A 101 14.45 39.15 -6.97
N LEU A 102 14.55 39.96 -5.92
CA LEU A 102 14.91 39.51 -4.58
C LEU A 102 13.81 38.58 -4.08
N VAL A 103 13.64 37.40 -4.70
CA VAL A 103 12.71 36.42 -4.15
C VAL A 103 13.30 35.97 -2.83
N ALA A 104 12.78 36.52 -1.74
CA ALA A 104 13.02 35.94 -0.46
C ALA A 104 12.51 34.50 -0.55
N SER A 105 13.38 33.54 -0.24
CA SER A 105 13.09 32.12 -0.34
C SER A 105 11.78 31.81 0.39
N THR A 106 10.88 31.06 -0.22
CA THR A 106 9.60 30.67 0.38
C THR A 106 9.81 30.04 1.77
N GLN A 107 9.03 30.41 2.77
CA GLN A 107 9.07 29.79 4.11
C GLN A 107 7.77 29.03 4.37
N TRP A 108 7.70 27.83 3.81
CA TRP A 108 6.57 26.93 3.98
C TRP A 108 6.50 26.35 5.39
N GLN A 109 5.40 26.59 6.08
CA GLN A 109 5.11 26.03 7.40
C GLN A 109 3.78 25.28 7.37
N ALA A 110 3.73 24.12 8.02
CA ALA A 110 2.51 23.31 8.10
C ALA A 110 1.42 24.06 8.90
N THR A 111 0.19 24.07 8.40
CA THR A 111 -0.95 24.71 9.08
C THR A 111 -1.61 23.80 10.12
N GLY A 112 -1.28 22.51 10.11
CA GLY A 112 -1.93 21.47 10.91
C GLY A 112 -3.13 20.82 10.21
N LEU A 113 -3.60 21.36 9.08
CA LEU A 113 -4.67 20.74 8.29
C LEU A 113 -4.12 19.59 7.44
N THR A 114 -4.84 18.46 7.48
CA THR A 114 -4.55 17.27 6.66
C THR A 114 -5.77 16.84 5.86
N ARG A 115 -5.55 16.23 4.70
CA ARG A 115 -6.60 15.58 3.90
C ARG A 115 -6.07 14.31 3.24
N CYS A 116 -6.97 13.48 2.73
CA CYS A 116 -6.58 12.42 1.80
C CYS A 116 -6.45 13.00 0.38
N GLN A 117 -5.35 12.66 -0.29
CA GLN A 117 -5.07 13.11 -1.64
C GLN A 117 -6.17 12.60 -2.58
N PRO A 118 -6.74 13.45 -3.47
CA PRO A 118 -7.65 12.99 -4.51
C PRO A 118 -7.02 11.90 -5.37
N CYS A 119 -7.81 10.92 -5.77
CA CYS A 119 -7.35 9.81 -6.60
C CYS A 119 -6.87 10.35 -7.96
N PRO A 120 -5.63 10.07 -8.40
CA PRO A 120 -5.09 10.61 -9.65
C PRO A 120 -5.89 10.23 -10.90
N ALA A 121 -6.53 9.05 -10.89
CA ALA A 121 -7.33 8.57 -12.01
C ALA A 121 -8.75 9.19 -12.05
N ASN A 122 -9.30 9.58 -10.89
CA ASN A 122 -10.60 10.23 -10.79
C ASN A 122 -10.70 10.99 -9.47
N SER A 123 -10.68 12.33 -9.54
CA SER A 123 -10.68 13.21 -8.37
C SER A 123 -11.94 13.16 -7.51
N ALA A 124 -13.00 12.49 -7.95
CA ALA A 124 -14.18 12.21 -7.12
C ALA A 124 -13.89 11.24 -5.96
N TYR A 125 -12.84 10.42 -6.08
CA TYR A 125 -12.41 9.49 -5.03
C TYR A 125 -11.14 9.98 -4.33
N THR A 126 -10.85 9.40 -3.17
CA THR A 126 -9.60 9.62 -2.44
C THR A 126 -8.62 8.45 -2.66
N SER A 127 -7.33 8.74 -2.58
CA SER A 127 -6.24 7.77 -2.55
C SER A 127 -5.84 7.42 -1.11
N ASN A 128 -4.89 6.51 -0.97
CA ASN A 128 -4.33 6.10 0.32
C ASN A 128 -3.23 7.03 0.85
N VAL A 129 -2.96 8.13 0.14
CA VAL A 129 -1.93 9.11 0.50
C VAL A 129 -2.56 10.24 1.31
N GLN A 130 -1.95 10.60 2.43
CA GLN A 130 -2.33 11.79 3.18
C GLN A 130 -1.49 12.98 2.70
N GLU A 131 -2.12 14.15 2.59
CA GLU A 131 -1.46 15.43 2.36
C GLU A 131 -1.62 16.32 3.59
N ARG A 132 -0.59 17.10 3.90
CA ARG A 132 -0.67 18.24 4.82
C ARG A 132 -0.68 19.54 4.03
N GLN A 133 -1.40 20.54 4.54
CA GLN A 133 -1.35 21.88 3.98
C GLN A 133 -0.17 22.66 4.56
N GLU A 134 0.56 23.36 3.70
CA GLU A 134 1.59 24.32 4.07
C GLU A 134 1.21 25.71 3.58
N LYS A 135 1.57 26.73 4.36
CA LYS A 135 1.40 28.15 4.04
C LYS A 135 2.76 28.82 3.98
N ASP A 136 2.97 29.68 2.99
CA ASP A 136 4.18 30.50 2.90
C ASP A 136 4.06 31.73 3.81
N ASN A 137 4.90 31.79 4.84
CA ASN A 137 4.90 32.84 5.85
C ASN A 137 5.93 33.94 5.60
N ASN A 138 6.66 33.90 4.48
CA ASN A 138 7.65 34.93 4.17
C ASN A 138 7.02 36.13 3.43
N PRO A 139 6.89 37.32 4.06
CA PRO A 139 6.26 38.49 3.45
C PRO A 139 7.00 39.03 2.21
N ALA A 140 8.27 38.69 2.07
CA ALA A 140 9.10 39.11 0.94
C ALA A 140 9.13 38.07 -0.20
N SER A 141 8.37 36.97 -0.08
CA SER A 141 8.27 35.94 -1.12
C SER A 141 7.12 36.23 -2.10
N PRO A 142 7.27 35.95 -3.41
CA PRO A 142 6.18 36.06 -4.38
C PRO A 142 4.97 35.19 -4.06
N THR A 143 5.17 34.13 -3.28
CA THR A 143 4.14 33.18 -2.84
C THR A 143 3.63 33.47 -1.44
N TYR A 144 3.94 34.63 -0.85
CA TYR A 144 3.48 35.00 0.49
C TYR A 144 1.97 34.81 0.64
N ASN A 145 1.54 34.21 1.76
CA ASN A 145 0.14 33.88 2.07
C ASN A 145 -0.54 32.90 1.12
N THR A 146 0.19 32.27 0.19
CA THR A 146 -0.35 31.16 -0.61
C THR A 146 -0.27 29.84 0.15
N TYR A 147 -1.05 28.86 -0.31
CA TYR A 147 -1.17 27.52 0.28
C TYR A 147 -0.76 26.45 -0.73
N ARG A 148 -0.18 25.36 -0.25
CA ARG A 148 0.07 24.15 -1.03
C ARG A 148 -0.25 22.89 -0.23
N TRP A 149 -0.53 21.80 -0.93
CA TRP A 149 -0.64 20.47 -0.35
C TRP A 149 0.63 19.68 -0.67
N VAL A 150 1.20 19.04 0.35
CA VAL A 150 2.39 18.19 0.20
C VAL A 150 2.12 16.83 0.81
N SER A 151 2.65 15.78 0.17
CA SER A 151 2.45 14.40 0.60
C SER A 151 3.15 14.10 1.93
N ASN A 152 2.42 13.44 2.83
CA ASN A 152 2.95 12.76 4.02
C ASN A 152 3.21 11.26 3.76
N GLY A 153 3.01 10.79 2.52
CA GLY A 153 3.05 9.38 2.15
C GLY A 153 1.75 8.63 2.46
N VAL A 154 1.83 7.30 2.35
CA VAL A 154 0.71 6.40 2.63
C VAL A 154 0.35 6.47 4.12
N ASN A 155 -0.94 6.58 4.42
CA ASN A 155 -1.42 6.75 5.79
C ASN A 155 -2.66 5.88 6.05
N SER A 156 -2.71 5.21 7.21
CA SER A 156 -3.81 4.33 7.59
C SER A 156 -5.15 5.04 7.80
N SER A 157 -5.16 6.36 7.97
CA SER A 157 -6.38 7.16 8.05
C SER A 157 -6.98 7.47 6.66
N CYS A 158 -6.22 7.26 5.59
CA CYS A 158 -6.68 7.39 4.20
C CYS A 158 -6.86 6.00 3.61
N ILE A 159 -8.06 5.44 3.77
CA ILE A 159 -8.42 4.13 3.20
C ILE A 159 -9.41 4.37 2.07
N PRO A 160 -9.00 4.21 0.80
CA PRO A 160 -9.92 4.29 -0.33
C PRO A 160 -11.02 3.24 -0.19
N ALA A 161 -12.26 3.68 -0.04
CA ALA A 161 -13.41 2.80 0.05
C ALA A 161 -13.86 2.33 -1.34
N ALA A 162 -14.16 1.05 -1.48
CA ALA A 162 -14.71 0.49 -2.71
C ALA A 162 -16.07 1.11 -3.06
N ASP A 163 -16.28 1.42 -4.33
CA ASP A 163 -17.55 1.93 -4.86
C ASP A 163 -18.23 0.85 -5.70
N TRP A 164 -19.00 0.00 -5.04
CA TRP A 164 -19.65 -1.15 -5.66
C TRP A 164 -20.91 -0.76 -6.43
N GLN A 165 -20.83 -0.82 -7.76
CA GLN A 165 -21.95 -0.53 -8.65
C GLN A 165 -22.44 -1.78 -9.36
N ASN A 166 -23.75 -1.85 -9.63
CA ASN A 166 -24.33 -2.99 -10.36
C ASN A 166 -23.83 -3.00 -11.81
N THR A 167 -23.46 -4.18 -12.30
CA THR A 167 -23.12 -4.36 -13.72
C THR A 167 -24.37 -4.59 -14.57
N THR A 168 -24.19 -4.65 -15.89
CA THR A 168 -25.25 -5.05 -16.83
C THR A 168 -25.42 -6.57 -16.93
N THR A 169 -24.58 -7.34 -16.22
CA THR A 169 -24.67 -8.80 -16.17
C THR A 169 -26.04 -9.23 -15.63
N ALA A 170 -26.66 -10.19 -16.32
CA ALA A 170 -27.96 -10.70 -15.91
C ALA A 170 -27.91 -11.31 -14.51
N VAL A 171 -29.00 -11.14 -13.75
CA VAL A 171 -29.16 -11.80 -12.45
C VAL A 171 -29.19 -13.32 -12.61
N ARG A 172 -28.60 -14.05 -11.66
CA ARG A 172 -28.50 -15.51 -11.71
C ARG A 172 -29.08 -16.15 -10.45
N CYS A 173 -29.43 -17.43 -10.54
CA CYS A 173 -29.82 -18.21 -9.37
C CYS A 173 -28.60 -18.50 -8.50
N LYS A 174 -28.74 -18.33 -7.19
CA LYS A 174 -27.74 -18.74 -6.22
C LYS A 174 -27.79 -20.25 -6.03
N LEU A 175 -26.62 -20.87 -6.02
CA LEU A 175 -26.47 -22.31 -5.87
C LEU A 175 -25.94 -22.65 -4.47
N VAL A 176 -26.52 -23.67 -3.85
CA VAL A 176 -26.00 -24.32 -2.64
C VAL A 176 -25.80 -25.78 -3.01
N SER A 177 -24.58 -26.30 -2.89
CA SER A 177 -24.24 -27.67 -3.32
C SER A 177 -24.61 -27.98 -4.79
N GLY A 178 -24.48 -26.98 -5.66
CA GLY A 178 -24.76 -27.11 -7.10
C GLY A 178 -26.23 -27.00 -7.50
N VAL A 179 -27.14 -26.76 -6.55
CA VAL A 179 -28.58 -26.63 -6.82
C VAL A 179 -29.14 -25.27 -6.40
N ASN A 180 -30.18 -24.80 -7.09
CA ASN A 180 -30.84 -23.54 -6.77
C ASN A 180 -31.43 -23.58 -5.34
N ASN A 181 -31.26 -22.48 -4.60
CA ASN A 181 -31.80 -22.33 -3.25
C ASN A 181 -33.03 -21.40 -3.16
N GLY A 182 -33.51 -20.86 -4.29
CA GLY A 182 -34.61 -19.89 -4.32
C GLY A 182 -34.19 -18.42 -4.42
N GLU A 183 -32.91 -18.12 -4.15
CA GLU A 183 -32.38 -16.76 -4.15
C GLU A 183 -31.74 -16.42 -5.51
N ARG A 184 -31.76 -15.14 -5.85
CA ARG A 184 -31.03 -14.58 -6.98
C ARG A 184 -29.92 -13.67 -6.49
N GLU A 185 -28.83 -13.68 -7.24
CA GLU A 185 -27.69 -12.78 -7.03
C GLU A 185 -27.54 -11.86 -8.22
N ARG A 186 -27.04 -10.65 -7.95
CA ARG A 186 -26.61 -9.68 -8.96
C ARG A 186 -25.11 -9.43 -8.82
N GLU A 187 -24.47 -9.20 -9.95
CA GLU A 187 -23.06 -8.86 -9.99
C GLU A 187 -22.87 -7.35 -9.73
N GLN A 188 -21.90 -7.04 -8.89
CA GLN A 188 -21.38 -5.70 -8.69
C GLN A 188 -19.90 -5.65 -9.07
N ARG A 189 -19.44 -4.48 -9.50
CA ARG A 189 -18.04 -4.17 -9.77
C ARG A 189 -17.62 -2.94 -8.99
N ASP A 190 -16.42 -2.96 -8.44
CA ASP A 190 -15.84 -1.79 -7.80
C ASP A 190 -15.36 -0.78 -8.85
N MET A 191 -15.96 0.40 -8.83
CA MET A 191 -15.71 1.50 -9.77
C MET A 191 -14.68 2.51 -9.26
N ASN A 192 -14.19 2.40 -8.01
CA ASN A 192 -13.19 3.31 -7.47
C ASN A 192 -11.77 2.89 -7.91
N PRO A 193 -11.08 3.66 -8.77
CA PRO A 193 -9.74 3.31 -9.27
C PRO A 193 -8.63 3.26 -8.22
N CYS A 194 -8.83 3.93 -7.08
CA CYS A 194 -7.88 3.94 -5.97
C CYS A 194 -8.20 2.93 -4.88
N SER A 195 -9.31 2.19 -5.01
CA SER A 195 -9.66 1.11 -4.09
C SER A 195 -8.76 -0.12 -4.31
N PRO A 196 -8.35 -0.85 -3.25
CA PRO A 196 -7.64 -2.13 -3.38
C PRO A 196 -8.42 -3.19 -4.17
N THR A 197 -9.75 -3.05 -4.24
CA THR A 197 -10.63 -3.96 -4.96
C THR A 197 -11.05 -3.44 -6.34
N TYR A 198 -10.39 -2.40 -6.87
CA TYR A 198 -10.76 -1.80 -8.15
C TYR A 198 -10.93 -2.85 -9.26
N ASN A 199 -12.05 -2.76 -9.98
CA ASN A 199 -12.42 -3.66 -11.07
C ASN A 199 -12.63 -5.13 -10.68
N GLN A 200 -12.53 -5.48 -9.39
CA GLN A 200 -12.99 -6.79 -8.90
C GLN A 200 -14.52 -6.85 -8.99
N THR A 201 -15.04 -8.06 -9.20
CA THR A 201 -16.48 -8.32 -9.19
C THR A 201 -16.88 -9.15 -7.99
N ARG A 202 -18.13 -8.98 -7.55
CA ARG A 202 -18.74 -9.80 -6.50
C ARG A 202 -20.20 -10.05 -6.81
N TRP A 203 -20.70 -11.19 -6.35
CA TRP A 203 -22.12 -11.50 -6.37
C TRP A 203 -22.73 -11.15 -5.02
N VAL A 204 -23.80 -10.37 -5.04
CA VAL A 204 -24.56 -10.00 -3.84
C VAL A 204 -26.00 -10.45 -3.98
N TYR A 205 -26.63 -10.74 -2.85
CA TYR A 205 -28.06 -11.03 -2.80
C TYR A 205 -28.85 -9.92 -3.50
N PHE A 206 -29.78 -10.32 -4.37
CA PHE A 206 -30.71 -9.40 -5.01
C PHE A 206 -32.10 -9.54 -4.41
N ASP A 207 -32.73 -10.70 -4.61
CA ASP A 207 -34.06 -11.03 -4.10
C ASP A 207 -34.29 -12.55 -4.03
N THR A 208 -35.45 -12.93 -3.49
CA THR A 208 -35.93 -14.31 -3.52
C THR A 208 -36.99 -14.45 -4.61
N ASN A 209 -36.79 -15.38 -5.55
CA ASN A 209 -37.74 -15.64 -6.62
C ASN A 209 -37.77 -17.13 -6.94
N THR A 210 -38.61 -17.86 -6.22
CA THR A 210 -38.76 -19.31 -6.35
C THR A 210 -39.43 -19.75 -7.65
N THR A 211 -39.97 -18.81 -8.44
CA THR A 211 -40.52 -19.11 -9.77
C THR A 211 -39.43 -19.08 -10.83
N ALA A 212 -38.56 -18.06 -10.80
CA ALA A 212 -37.43 -17.93 -11.72
C ALA A 212 -36.26 -18.87 -11.35
N CYS A 213 -36.07 -19.10 -10.05
CA CYS A 213 -35.04 -19.96 -9.49
C CYS A 213 -35.67 -20.95 -8.52
N PRO A 214 -36.41 -21.96 -9.01
CA PRO A 214 -37.06 -22.94 -8.15
C PRO A 214 -36.04 -23.65 -7.25
N PRO A 215 -36.22 -23.63 -5.92
CA PRO A 215 -35.40 -24.41 -5.01
C PRO A 215 -35.41 -25.88 -5.43
N TYR A 216 -34.28 -26.58 -5.26
CA TYR A 216 -34.26 -28.00 -5.54
C TYR A 216 -35.17 -28.76 -4.57
N VAL A 217 -36.16 -29.41 -5.16
CA VAL A 217 -37.01 -30.39 -4.50
C VAL A 217 -36.75 -31.72 -5.18
N CYS A 218 -36.32 -32.70 -4.39
CA CYS A 218 -36.17 -34.06 -4.87
C CYS A 218 -37.55 -34.63 -5.18
N SER A 219 -37.71 -35.15 -6.40
CA SER A 219 -38.96 -35.66 -6.93
C SER A 219 -38.69 -36.88 -7.80
N SER A 220 -39.74 -37.64 -8.12
CA SER A 220 -39.64 -38.77 -9.04
C SER A 220 -39.19 -38.39 -10.46
N GLY A 221 -39.22 -37.11 -10.83
CA GLY A 221 -38.75 -36.63 -12.13
C GLY A 221 -37.23 -36.43 -12.19
N ASN A 222 -36.62 -35.90 -11.11
CA ASN A 222 -35.18 -35.60 -11.04
C ASN A 222 -34.37 -36.61 -10.20
N CYS A 223 -35.06 -37.54 -9.53
CA CYS A 223 -34.49 -38.67 -8.83
C CYS A 223 -35.18 -39.95 -9.30
N SER A 224 -34.80 -40.42 -10.48
CA SER A 224 -35.39 -41.56 -11.16
C SER A 224 -34.34 -42.63 -11.47
N GLY A 225 -34.77 -43.89 -11.42
CA GLY A 225 -33.91 -45.05 -11.52
C GLY A 225 -34.29 -46.10 -10.48
N ASN A 226 -34.07 -47.38 -10.79
CA ASN A 226 -34.39 -48.47 -9.86
C ASN A 226 -33.52 -48.43 -8.59
N ASP A 227 -32.34 -47.80 -8.71
CA ASP A 227 -31.32 -47.61 -7.69
C ASP A 227 -31.38 -46.22 -7.04
N LYS A 228 -32.36 -45.37 -7.36
CA LYS A 228 -32.44 -43.98 -6.86
C LYS A 228 -33.62 -43.77 -5.93
N LYS A 229 -33.42 -42.98 -4.87
CA LYS A 229 -34.50 -42.54 -3.97
C LYS A 229 -34.21 -41.15 -3.40
N CYS A 230 -35.27 -40.37 -3.21
CA CYS A 230 -35.22 -39.15 -2.44
C CYS A 230 -35.21 -39.46 -0.94
N VAL A 231 -34.13 -39.12 -0.25
CA VAL A 231 -34.01 -39.19 1.21
C VAL A 231 -33.58 -37.81 1.70
N ASN A 232 -34.35 -37.22 2.64
CA ASN A 232 -34.10 -35.87 3.16
C ASN A 232 -33.88 -34.79 2.08
N ASN A 233 -34.68 -34.83 1.02
CA ASN A 233 -34.62 -33.92 -0.13
C ASN A 233 -33.30 -34.01 -0.95
N VAL A 234 -32.55 -35.10 -0.81
CA VAL A 234 -31.36 -35.43 -1.62
C VAL A 234 -31.65 -36.70 -2.41
N CYS A 235 -31.31 -36.69 -3.71
CA CYS A 235 -31.36 -37.90 -4.50
C CYS A 235 -30.12 -38.75 -4.24
N GLU A 236 -30.28 -39.90 -3.59
CA GLU A 236 -29.20 -40.83 -3.33
C GLU A 236 -29.31 -42.11 -4.16
N THR A 237 -28.18 -42.82 -4.25
CA THR A 237 -28.08 -44.11 -4.94
C THR A 237 -28.01 -45.21 -3.90
N GLY A 238 -28.96 -46.14 -3.93
CA GLY A 238 -29.00 -47.23 -2.98
C GLY A 238 -27.91 -48.26 -3.24
N ILE A 239 -27.51 -48.95 -2.17
CA ILE A 239 -26.52 -50.02 -2.22
C ILE A 239 -27.24 -51.35 -2.45
N LEU A 240 -26.81 -52.15 -3.43
CA LEU A 240 -27.46 -53.43 -3.71
C LEU A 240 -27.14 -54.45 -2.61
N ILE A 241 -28.16 -54.96 -1.93
CA ILE A 241 -28.06 -55.97 -0.86
C ILE A 241 -28.98 -57.16 -1.14
N CYS A 242 -28.63 -58.33 -0.61
CA CYS A 242 -29.51 -59.51 -0.65
C CYS A 242 -30.44 -59.47 0.57
N VAL A 243 -31.75 -59.48 0.33
CA VAL A 243 -32.80 -59.35 1.37
C VAL A 243 -33.50 -60.68 1.69
N ALA A 244 -33.35 -61.69 0.82
CA ALA A 244 -33.92 -63.01 1.03
C ALA A 244 -33.15 -64.07 0.25
N SER A 245 -33.03 -65.26 0.85
CA SER A 245 -32.46 -66.46 0.26
C SER A 245 -33.41 -67.63 0.54
N VAL A 246 -33.92 -68.27 -0.52
CA VAL A 246 -34.90 -69.36 -0.41
C VAL A 246 -34.39 -70.58 -1.17
N LYS A 247 -34.37 -71.74 -0.51
CA LYS A 247 -33.98 -73.00 -1.15
C LYS A 247 -35.08 -73.48 -2.10
N ILE A 248 -34.78 -73.55 -3.38
CA ILE A 248 -35.75 -73.95 -4.42
C ILE A 248 -35.50 -75.38 -4.95
N SER A 249 -34.31 -75.94 -4.75
CA SER A 249 -33.99 -77.33 -5.11
C SER A 249 -32.97 -77.93 -4.13
N LYS A 250 -32.60 -79.22 -4.29
CA LYS A 250 -31.57 -79.86 -3.45
C LYS A 250 -30.24 -79.10 -3.46
N THR A 251 -29.90 -78.41 -4.55
CA THR A 251 -28.60 -77.77 -4.79
C THR A 251 -28.72 -76.31 -5.27
N THR A 252 -29.91 -75.70 -5.19
CA THR A 252 -30.14 -74.36 -5.74
C THR A 252 -30.92 -73.49 -4.76
N TRP A 253 -30.38 -72.30 -4.54
CA TRP A 253 -30.98 -71.21 -3.77
C TRP A 253 -31.38 -70.08 -4.71
N GLN A 254 -32.50 -69.45 -4.42
CA GLN A 254 -33.00 -68.26 -5.08
C GLN A 254 -32.76 -67.06 -4.17
N CYS A 255 -32.01 -66.08 -4.65
CA CYS A 255 -31.60 -64.92 -3.88
C CYS A 255 -32.23 -63.66 -4.45
N THR A 256 -32.89 -62.89 -3.58
CA THR A 256 -33.58 -61.65 -3.94
C THR A 256 -32.75 -60.45 -3.53
N TRP A 257 -32.45 -59.58 -4.48
CA TRP A 257 -31.64 -58.38 -4.32
C TRP A 257 -32.49 -57.13 -4.40
N ARG A 258 -32.23 -56.17 -3.52
CA ARG A 258 -32.86 -54.84 -3.50
C ARG A 258 -31.82 -53.77 -3.17
N TYR A 259 -32.09 -52.53 -3.54
CA TYR A 259 -31.26 -51.39 -3.15
C TYR A 259 -31.66 -50.91 -1.76
N CYS A 260 -30.68 -50.75 -0.88
CA CYS A 260 -30.81 -50.21 0.47
C CYS A 260 -30.41 -48.73 0.50
N PHE A 261 -31.21 -47.91 1.19
CA PHE A 261 -31.09 -46.46 1.28
C PHE A 261 -30.68 -46.02 2.70
N SER A 262 -30.18 -44.80 2.84
CA SER A 262 -29.64 -44.26 4.11
C SER A 262 -30.69 -44.06 5.20
N ASP A 263 -31.98 -44.09 4.85
CA ASP A 263 -33.11 -44.08 5.79
C ASP A 263 -33.53 -45.49 6.26
N GLY A 264 -32.75 -46.53 5.94
CA GLY A 264 -33.04 -47.93 6.29
C GLY A 264 -34.10 -48.59 5.41
N SER A 265 -34.62 -47.90 4.40
CA SER A 265 -35.62 -48.47 3.47
C SER A 265 -34.98 -49.24 2.32
N VAL A 266 -35.76 -50.09 1.66
CA VAL A 266 -35.34 -50.85 0.47
C VAL A 266 -36.19 -50.53 -0.75
N SER A 267 -35.62 -50.66 -1.95
CA SER A 267 -36.31 -50.42 -3.22
C SER A 267 -37.53 -51.32 -3.42
N THR A 268 -38.51 -50.81 -4.18
CA THR A 268 -39.64 -51.61 -4.68
C THR A 268 -39.21 -52.54 -5.81
N TYR A 269 -38.25 -52.10 -6.63
CA TYR A 269 -37.58 -52.96 -7.61
C TYR A 269 -36.79 -54.05 -6.88
N SER A 270 -36.91 -55.28 -7.37
CA SER A 270 -36.10 -56.42 -6.91
C SER A 270 -35.61 -57.24 -8.09
N ASN A 271 -34.39 -57.73 -8.00
CA ASN A 271 -33.82 -58.67 -8.96
C ASN A 271 -33.58 -60.03 -8.28
N THR A 272 -33.74 -61.12 -9.02
CA THR A 272 -33.62 -62.47 -8.47
C THR A 272 -32.58 -63.26 -9.24
N THR A 273 -31.65 -63.90 -8.52
CA THR A 273 -30.59 -64.74 -9.09
C THR A 273 -30.61 -66.12 -8.46
N THR A 274 -30.03 -67.12 -9.15
CA THR A 274 -29.82 -68.45 -8.57
C THR A 274 -28.38 -68.63 -8.10
N SER A 275 -28.21 -69.38 -7.01
CA SER A 275 -26.92 -69.67 -6.40
C SER A 275 -26.84 -71.15 -6.00
N ALA A 276 -25.65 -71.75 -6.03
CA ALA A 276 -25.41 -73.09 -5.52
C ALA A 276 -25.40 -73.16 -3.98
N THR A 277 -25.16 -72.03 -3.32
CA THR A 277 -25.06 -71.88 -1.86
C THR A 277 -26.06 -70.86 -1.34
N ASP A 278 -26.38 -70.95 -0.04
CA ASP A 278 -27.21 -69.97 0.64
C ASP A 278 -26.61 -68.55 0.52
N CYS A 279 -27.43 -67.55 0.22
CA CYS A 279 -26.98 -66.17 0.08
C CYS A 279 -26.96 -65.43 1.42
N LEU A 280 -25.96 -64.58 1.62
CA LEU A 280 -25.84 -63.74 2.81
C LEU A 280 -26.96 -62.69 2.81
N VAL A 281 -27.96 -62.88 3.66
CA VAL A 281 -29.04 -61.92 3.86
C VAL A 281 -28.56 -60.79 4.78
N LEU A 282 -28.74 -59.55 4.34
CA LEU A 282 -28.40 -58.34 5.08
C LEU A 282 -29.67 -57.52 5.37
N SER A 283 -29.67 -56.86 6.52
CA SER A 283 -30.67 -55.86 6.88
C SER A 283 -30.19 -54.46 6.49
N CYS A 284 -31.08 -53.64 5.96
CA CYS A 284 -30.79 -52.23 5.71
C CYS A 284 -30.83 -51.47 7.05
N HIS A 285 -29.79 -50.69 7.33
CA HIS A 285 -29.58 -49.94 8.57
C HIS A 285 -29.15 -48.52 8.27
#